data_AF-A0A9Q0YAF9-F1
#
_entry.id   AF-A0A9Q0YAF9-F1
#
_cell.length_a   1.000
_cell.length_b   1.000
_cell.length_c   1.000
_cell.angle_alpha   90.00
_cell.angle_beta   90.00
_cell.angle_gamma   90.00
#
_symmetry.space_group_name_H-M   'P 1'
#
loop_
_entity.id
_entity.type
_entity.pdbx_description
1 polymer ?
#
loop_
_entity_poly.entity_id
_entity_poly.type
_entity_poly.pdbx_seq_one_letter_code
_entity_poly.pdbx_strand_id
1 'polypeptide(L)'
;METKLSENLNRTVENYTEDLLVDNLPLTGVRTSCLLNELESFHVTKNHAPDIMHDMLEGVCPLALILMVIIDHLDKMLPKCGL
;
A
#
# COMPACT_ATOMS: atom_id res chain seq x y z
N MET A 1 -23.17 -19.95 15.02
CA MET A 1 -21.80 -20.25 15.49
C MET A 1 -20.91 -19.17 14.88
N GLU A 2 -20.86 -18.01 15.52
CA GLU A 2 -20.04 -16.89 15.04
C GLU A 2 -18.59 -17.20 15.43
N THR A 3 -17.78 -17.52 14.43
CA THR A 3 -16.33 -17.64 14.60
C THR A 3 -15.79 -16.28 15.00
N LYS A 4 -15.13 -16.20 16.16
CA LYS A 4 -14.33 -15.04 16.60
C LYS A 4 -13.48 -14.55 15.43
N LEU A 5 -13.89 -13.43 14.83
CA LEU A 5 -13.14 -12.81 13.74
C LEU A 5 -11.89 -12.20 14.36
N SER A 6 -10.73 -12.75 14.00
CA SER A 6 -9.40 -12.28 14.37
C SER A 6 -9.32 -10.75 14.37
N GLU A 7 -8.84 -10.14 15.46
CA GLU A 7 -8.78 -8.68 15.66
C GLU A 7 -7.74 -7.95 14.77
N ASN A 8 -7.28 -8.56 13.68
CA ASN A 8 -6.45 -7.92 12.65
C ASN A 8 -6.79 -8.50 11.27
N LEU A 9 -7.77 -7.92 10.59
CA LEU A 9 -8.21 -8.35 9.25
C LEU A 9 -7.29 -7.84 8.11
N ASN A 10 -6.37 -6.92 8.43
CA ASN A 10 -5.47 -6.34 7.44
C ASN A 10 -4.29 -7.29 7.16
N ARG A 11 -3.90 -7.40 5.89
CA ARG A 11 -2.71 -8.16 5.49
C ARG A 11 -1.46 -7.53 6.09
N THR A 12 -0.53 -8.36 6.58
CA THR A 12 0.83 -7.90 6.94
C THR A 12 1.74 -7.90 5.71
N VAL A 13 2.95 -7.33 5.84
CA VAL A 13 3.95 -7.32 4.75
C VAL A 13 4.38 -8.75 4.40
N GLU A 14 4.49 -9.61 5.40
CA GLU A 14 4.89 -11.00 5.27
C GLU A 14 3.81 -11.78 4.49
N ASN A 15 2.55 -11.68 4.91
CA ASN A 15 1.45 -12.36 4.21
C ASN A 15 1.27 -11.85 2.79
N TYR A 16 1.44 -10.54 2.55
CA TYR A 16 1.39 -9.99 1.20
C TYR A 16 2.51 -10.54 0.31
N THR A 17 3.70 -10.74 0.87
CA THR A 17 4.85 -11.31 0.15
C THR A 17 4.61 -12.79 -0.14
N GLU A 18 4.06 -13.55 0.81
CA GLU A 18 3.63 -14.94 0.60
C GLU A 18 2.56 -15.04 -0.49
N ASP A 19 1.54 -14.17 -0.46
CA ASP A 19 0.47 -14.10 -1.47
C ASP A 19 1.02 -13.85 -2.88
N LEU A 20 2.07 -13.04 -3.01
CA LEU A 20 2.77 -12.79 -4.27
C LEU A 20 3.55 -14.03 -4.76
N LEU A 21 4.15 -14.79 -3.85
CA LEU A 21 4.91 -16.01 -4.18
C LEU A 21 4.00 -17.17 -4.56
N VAL A 22 2.80 -17.24 -3.96
CA VAL A 22 1.80 -18.28 -4.25
C VAL A 22 1.23 -18.13 -5.67
N ASP A 23 1.22 -16.91 -6.23
CA ASP A 23 0.76 -16.57 -7.59
C ASP A 23 -0.62 -17.17 -7.96
N ASN A 24 -1.52 -17.22 -6.98
CA ASN A 24 -2.86 -17.80 -7.13
C ASN A 24 -3.93 -16.72 -6.95
N LEU A 25 -4.19 -15.97 -8.02
CA LEU A 25 -5.12 -14.84 -8.00
C LEU A 25 -6.52 -15.16 -7.44
N PRO A 26 -7.18 -16.28 -7.79
CA PRO A 26 -8.48 -16.63 -7.20
C PRO A 26 -8.44 -16.85 -5.69
N LEU A 27 -7.29 -17.25 -5.13
CA LEU A 27 -7.12 -17.55 -3.72
C LEU A 27 -6.67 -16.32 -2.92
N THR A 28 -5.67 -15.59 -3.41
CA THR A 28 -5.00 -14.51 -2.67
C THR A 28 -5.59 -13.13 -2.98
N GLY A 29 -6.19 -12.97 -4.16
CA GLY A 29 -6.63 -11.68 -4.68
C GLY A 29 -5.48 -10.73 -5.05
N VAL A 30 -4.23 -11.21 -5.03
CA VAL A 30 -3.03 -10.43 -5.36
C VAL A 30 -2.45 -10.97 -6.65
N ARG A 31 -2.30 -10.09 -7.65
CA ARG A 31 -1.76 -10.45 -8.97
C ARG A 31 -0.28 -10.10 -9.12
N THR A 32 0.10 -8.93 -8.63
CA THR A 32 1.45 -8.37 -8.79
C THR A 32 1.78 -7.47 -7.61
N SER A 33 3.06 -7.20 -7.41
CA SER A 33 3.49 -6.18 -6.45
C SER A 33 2.92 -4.81 -6.85
N CYS A 34 2.52 -4.02 -5.85
CA CYS A 34 2.11 -2.64 -6.09
C CYS A 34 3.34 -1.79 -6.43
N LEU A 35 3.31 -1.07 -7.55
CA LEU A 35 4.42 -0.20 -7.97
C LEU A 35 4.74 0.88 -6.93
N LEU A 36 3.73 1.34 -6.19
CA LEU A 36 3.93 2.37 -5.16
C LEU A 36 4.71 1.85 -3.95
N ASN A 37 4.82 0.54 -3.75
CA ASN A 37 5.64 -0.05 -2.67
C ASN A 37 7.15 0.25 -2.85
N GLU A 38 7.58 0.73 -4.02
CA GLU A 38 8.96 1.17 -4.25
C GLU A 38 9.28 2.53 -3.61
N LEU A 39 8.26 3.30 -3.20
CA LEU A 39 8.45 4.57 -2.50
C LEU A 39 8.78 4.30 -1.03
N GLU A 40 9.81 4.96 -0.48
CA GLU A 40 10.26 4.70 0.91
C GLU A 40 9.16 5.00 1.94
N SER A 41 8.28 5.95 1.63
CA SER A 41 7.18 6.42 2.49
C SER A 41 5.87 5.66 2.29
N PHE A 42 5.80 4.65 1.42
CA PHE A 42 4.56 3.93 1.10
C PHE A 42 4.70 2.41 1.14
N HIS A 43 3.66 1.76 1.66
CA HIS A 43 3.44 0.33 1.42
C HIS A 43 1.94 0.03 1.43
N VAL A 44 1.47 -0.82 0.51
CA VAL A 44 0.06 -1.16 0.32
C VAL A 44 -0.59 -1.80 1.56
N THR A 45 0.20 -2.50 2.39
CA THR A 45 -0.30 -3.13 3.63
C THR A 45 -0.35 -2.17 4.82
N LYS A 46 0.32 -1.03 4.74
CA LYS A 46 0.37 0.00 5.79
C LYS A 46 -0.61 1.14 5.56
N ASN A 47 -1.19 1.21 4.35
CA ASN A 47 -2.12 2.25 3.95
C ASN A 47 -3.51 1.66 3.72
N HIS A 48 -4.52 2.53 3.78
CA HIS A 48 -5.88 2.14 3.44
C HIS A 48 -6.02 1.90 1.93
N ALA A 49 -6.88 0.95 1.57
CA ALA A 49 -7.21 0.72 0.17
C ALA A 49 -7.92 1.96 -0.39
N PRO A 50 -7.60 2.38 -1.63
CA PRO A 50 -8.22 3.54 -2.23
C PRO A 50 -9.71 3.28 -2.46
N ASP A 51 -10.53 4.25 -2.10
CA ASP A 51 -11.96 4.24 -2.39
C ASP A 51 -12.18 4.75 -3.81
N ILE A 52 -12.79 3.94 -4.68
CA ILE A 52 -12.98 4.32 -6.10
C ILE A 52 -13.89 5.54 -6.22
N MET A 53 -14.92 5.66 -5.37
CA MET A 53 -15.86 6.78 -5.44
C MET A 53 -15.21 8.06 -4.93
N HIS A 54 -14.59 8.02 -3.75
CA HIS A 54 -13.98 9.20 -3.14
C HIS A 54 -12.64 9.56 -3.78
N ASP A 55 -11.73 8.60 -3.95
CA ASP A 55 -10.38 8.91 -4.41
C ASP A 55 -10.32 9.08 -5.92
N MET A 56 -10.93 8.18 -6.70
CA MET A 56 -10.83 8.25 -8.16
C MET A 56 -11.89 9.14 -8.80
N LEU A 57 -13.16 8.98 -8.45
CA LEU A 57 -14.26 9.72 -9.11
C LEU A 57 -14.39 11.16 -8.60
N GLU A 58 -14.13 11.42 -7.32
CA GLU A 58 -14.08 12.78 -6.78
C GLU A 58 -12.77 13.51 -7.14
N GLY A 59 -11.77 12.79 -7.68
CA GLY A 59 -10.54 13.36 -8.21
C GLY A 59 -9.47 13.69 -7.18
N VAL A 60 -9.53 13.07 -5.99
CA VAL A 60 -8.53 13.25 -4.92
C VAL A 60 -7.23 12.47 -5.21
N CYS A 61 -7.34 11.36 -5.93
CA CYS A 61 -6.24 10.43 -6.23
C CYS A 61 -5.03 11.12 -6.91
N PRO A 62 -5.19 11.96 -7.95
CA PRO A 62 -4.07 12.70 -8.53
C PRO A 62 -3.31 13.57 -7.52
N LEU A 63 -4.02 14.25 -6.59
CA LEU A 63 -3.38 15.07 -5.57
C LEU A 63 -2.58 14.22 -4.58
N ALA A 64 -3.17 13.11 -4.11
CA ALA A 64 -2.51 12.19 -3.19
C ALA A 64 -1.24 11.58 -3.80
N LEU A 65 -1.29 11.18 -5.08
CA LEU A 65 -0.13 10.62 -5.79
C LEU A 65 0.98 11.65 -6.00
N ILE A 66 0.63 12.88 -6.41
CA ILE A 66 1.62 13.96 -6.56
C ILE A 66 2.32 14.24 -5.23
N LEU A 67 1.56 14.32 -4.14
CA LEU A 67 2.13 14.57 -2.81
C LEU A 67 3.09 13.45 -2.38
N MET A 68 2.72 12.18 -2.60
CA MET A 68 3.61 11.04 -2.29
C MET A 68 4.92 11.08 -3.07
N VAL A 69 4.86 11.33 -4.38
CA VAL A 69 6.05 11.40 -5.22
C VAL A 69 6.93 12.59 -4.83
N ILE A 70 6.33 13.73 -4.50
CA ILE A 70 7.06 14.89 -3.98
C ILE A 70 7.78 14.52 -2.69
N ILE A 71 7.08 13.98 -1.68
CA ILE A 71 7.71 13.60 -0.41
C ILE A 71 8.87 12.62 -0.61
N ASP A 72 8.69 11.58 -1.41
CA ASP A 72 9.75 10.62 -1.73
C ASP A 72 10.94 11.29 -2.43
N HIS A 73 10.69 12.24 -3.33
CA HIS A 73 11.74 13.02 -3.98
C HIS A 73 12.47 13.93 -2.98
N LEU A 74 11.75 14.56 -2.05
CA LEU A 74 12.33 15.42 -1.02
C LEU A 74 13.17 14.61 -0.02
N ASP A 75 12.70 13.44 0.40
CA ASP A 75 13.45 12.54 1.30
C ASP A 75 14.78 12.08 0.69
N LYS A 76 14.82 11.92 -0.65
CA LYS A 76 16.05 11.63 -1.40
C LYS A 76 16.98 12.84 -1.51
N MET A 77 16.44 14.05 -1.50
CA MET A 77 17.21 15.30 -1.63
C MET A 77 17.70 15.84 -0.29
N LEU A 78 17.01 15.53 0.81
CA LEU A 78 17.45 15.90 2.14
C LEU A 78 18.59 14.97 2.56
N PRO A 79 19.79 15.50 2.84
CA PRO A 79 20.83 14.68 3.46
C PRO A 79 20.27 14.19 4.79
N LYS A 80 20.23 12.87 4.99
CA LYS A 80 19.91 12.27 6.29
C LYS A 80 21.00 12.74 7.25
N CYS A 81 20.75 13.85 7.95
CA CYS A 81 21.62 14.38 8.99
C CYS A 81 21.72 13.29 10.05
N GLY A 82 22.82 12.55 10.03
CA GLY A 82 23.11 11.52 11.02
C GLY A 82 23.19 12.15 12.39
N LEU A 83 22.30 11.72 13.28
CA LEU A 83 22.47 11.80 14.73
C LEU A 83 23.19 10.54 15.18
#